data_AF-A0A5K7S3T6-F1
#
_entry.id   AF-A0A5K7S3T6-F1
#
_cell.length_a   1.000
_cell.length_b   1.000
_cell.length_c   1.000
_cell.angle_alpha   90.00
_cell.angle_beta   90.00
_cell.angle_gamma   90.00
#
_symmetry.space_group_name_H-M   'P 1'
#
loop_
_entity.id
_entity.type
_entity.pdbx_description
1 polymer ?
#
loop_
_entity_poly.entity_id
_entity_poly.type
_entity_poly.pdbx_seq_one_letter_code
_entity_poly.pdbx_strand_id
1 'polypeptide(L)'
;MKTNYKKLFGNLPLISIFLVVFFMSSSSIAPVEVRVAEFGAVPGDGKDDSKSIMAAIEHAKTKGIHSVRFDAGVYEFKGLSGWEDSERGKSTCYISLHDVSDLELTGEVDGQGNPATFWVKDNDLKEGQPAMLSVERGSNLTMRNIAVDLAPYYYSAGKVISINGDAVTIEVLQGHPVVDGQKAYIMGLYDFEARKAKIVRLTWDSNLPQWYVSGNKNSRNMTMNFKALAQSCQVGDGVFWFQGNYTGSILSFRGINGLLLENVHVLNGHGFPITNNFCHNITYRKVSIKPEGNRIATVCRDGFKIHCASGKVLMDGIHIEGCLGDDGQNIHGDWLAVAQKKSDKQLLVHAGRTILTSGKEVVLLDDQFHPAWRSRVVDCVPDDRDMLITFADPVPEWVHEKTPVEPQEWLPDSFHITNSVYRSTGRFGVLLKSSNTLIENSLFENNVAGIHIGGEWSWGYWLESTNPQHVEIRNCTFRDNHLEMRFAGQRMDMAISIASWTNPDKLGKPSEVLSGLMRDIRIHDNLFENESICVSLKNCSDVWFWNNTIKNCETDLLIDGKTTENINRSAK
;
A
#
# COMPACT_ATOMS: atom_id res chain seq x y z
N MET A 1 50.72 -49.55 -63.55
CA MET A 1 50.75 -50.81 -64.32
C MET A 1 49.34 -51.12 -64.80
N LYS A 2 49.13 -51.13 -66.13
CA LYS A 2 48.09 -51.82 -66.93
C LYS A 2 46.66 -51.96 -66.35
N THR A 3 45.73 -51.12 -66.82
CA THR A 3 44.59 -51.47 -67.71
C THR A 3 43.59 -52.50 -67.20
N ASN A 4 42.32 -52.12 -67.08
CA ASN A 4 41.27 -52.60 -68.00
C ASN A 4 39.91 -51.92 -67.78
N TYR A 5 39.46 -51.21 -68.83
CA TYR A 5 38.07 -50.83 -69.05
C TYR A 5 37.33 -52.00 -69.71
N LYS A 6 36.17 -52.39 -69.19
CA LYS A 6 35.10 -53.04 -69.97
C LYS A 6 33.76 -52.40 -69.65
N LYS A 7 33.19 -51.78 -70.70
CA LYS A 7 31.83 -51.26 -70.79
C LYS A 7 30.81 -52.41 -70.72
N LEU A 8 29.70 -52.19 -70.03
CA LEU A 8 28.40 -52.77 -70.38
C LEU A 8 27.36 -51.66 -70.36
N PHE A 9 26.76 -51.43 -71.53
CA PHE A 9 25.58 -50.59 -71.72
C PHE A 9 24.33 -51.40 -71.35
N GLY A 10 23.40 -50.78 -70.62
CA GLY A 10 22.09 -51.33 -70.35
C GLY A 10 21.11 -50.25 -69.89
N ASN A 11 20.23 -49.86 -70.81
CA ASN A 11 18.87 -49.33 -70.62
C ASN A 11 18.66 -48.02 -69.83
N LEU A 12 18.36 -46.95 -70.59
CA LEU A 12 17.61 -45.78 -70.12
C LEU A 12 16.12 -46.11 -69.93
N PRO A 13 15.49 -45.53 -68.89
CA PRO A 13 14.15 -44.99 -69.02
C PRO A 13 14.13 -43.48 -68.72
N LEU A 14 13.40 -42.74 -69.56
CA LEU A 14 12.91 -41.39 -69.30
C LEU A 14 12.03 -41.39 -68.02
N ILE A 15 12.10 -40.34 -67.19
CA ILE A 15 10.95 -39.55 -66.66
C ILE A 15 11.30 -38.77 -65.37
N SER A 16 10.75 -37.55 -65.31
CA SER A 16 10.48 -36.66 -64.16
C SER A 16 11.58 -35.73 -63.65
N ILE A 17 11.57 -34.51 -64.20
CA ILE A 17 12.09 -33.30 -63.55
C ILE A 17 11.15 -32.96 -62.38
N PHE A 18 11.59 -33.23 -61.15
CA PHE A 18 10.94 -32.73 -59.94
C PHE A 18 11.36 -31.27 -59.73
N LEU A 19 10.43 -30.34 -59.92
CA LEU A 19 10.59 -28.95 -59.51
C LEU A 19 10.52 -28.89 -57.97
N VAL A 20 11.68 -28.80 -57.31
CA VAL A 20 11.76 -28.60 -55.86
C VAL A 20 11.41 -27.15 -55.56
N VAL A 21 10.17 -26.90 -55.17
CA VAL A 21 9.75 -25.63 -54.56
C VAL A 21 10.31 -25.61 -53.14
N PHE A 22 11.36 -24.82 -52.92
CA PHE A 22 11.83 -24.48 -51.58
C PHE A 22 10.75 -23.63 -50.90
N PHE A 23 9.94 -24.25 -50.03
CA PHE A 23 9.25 -23.51 -48.98
C PHE A 23 10.31 -22.99 -48.02
N MET A 24 10.75 -21.75 -48.20
CA MET A 24 11.41 -21.01 -47.12
C MET A 24 10.36 -20.80 -46.03
N SER A 25 10.28 -21.72 -45.08
CA SER A 25 9.67 -21.43 -43.78
C SER A 25 10.56 -20.41 -43.09
N SER A 26 10.22 -19.12 -43.23
CA SER A 26 10.71 -18.10 -42.34
C SER A 26 10.21 -18.45 -40.94
N SER A 27 11.04 -19.14 -40.16
CA SER A 27 10.85 -19.24 -38.71
C SER A 27 11.03 -17.83 -38.16
N SER A 28 9.93 -17.07 -38.09
CA SER A 28 9.89 -15.82 -37.34
C SER A 28 10.24 -16.17 -35.90
N ILE A 29 11.42 -15.73 -35.45
CA ILE A 29 11.73 -15.70 -34.03
C ILE A 29 10.58 -14.92 -33.38
N ALA A 30 9.91 -15.53 -32.40
CA ALA A 30 8.85 -14.85 -31.67
C ALA A 30 9.44 -13.54 -31.12
N PRO A 31 8.75 -12.39 -31.26
CA PRO A 31 9.24 -11.12 -30.72
C PRO A 31 9.62 -11.31 -29.25
N VAL A 32 10.81 -10.83 -28.88
CA VAL A 32 11.31 -10.93 -27.48
C VAL A 32 10.56 -9.96 -26.57
N GLU A 33 9.95 -8.92 -27.15
CA GLU A 33 9.17 -7.90 -26.48
C GLU A 33 7.96 -7.49 -27.33
N VAL A 34 6.92 -6.96 -26.68
CA VAL A 34 5.77 -6.31 -27.31
C VAL A 34 5.83 -4.82 -27.00
N ARG A 35 5.79 -3.96 -28.02
CA ARG A 35 5.72 -2.50 -27.83
C ARG A 35 4.27 -2.03 -27.86
N VAL A 36 3.85 -1.25 -26.86
CA VAL A 36 2.46 -0.76 -26.80
C VAL A 36 2.10 0.15 -27.98
N ALA A 37 3.09 0.79 -28.62
CA ALA A 37 2.91 1.60 -29.82
C ALA A 37 2.41 0.79 -31.03
N GLU A 38 2.74 -0.50 -31.12
CA GLU A 38 2.26 -1.40 -32.19
C GLU A 38 0.75 -1.64 -32.10
N PHE A 39 0.17 -1.41 -30.92
CA PHE A 39 -1.26 -1.53 -30.63
C PHE A 39 -1.96 -0.17 -30.58
N GLY A 40 -1.23 0.92 -30.90
CA GLY A 40 -1.77 2.27 -30.99
C GLY A 40 -1.75 3.07 -29.68
N ALA A 41 -1.00 2.63 -28.66
CA ALA A 41 -0.75 3.46 -27.48
C ALA A 41 0.43 4.40 -27.77
N VAL A 42 0.18 5.70 -27.92
CA VAL A 42 1.17 6.67 -28.39
C VAL A 42 1.32 7.78 -27.36
N PRO A 43 2.47 7.88 -26.67
CA PRO A 43 2.61 8.83 -25.59
C PRO A 43 2.53 10.27 -26.09
N GLY A 44 1.79 11.11 -25.37
CA GLY A 44 1.66 12.54 -25.63
C GLY A 44 0.73 12.92 -26.78
N ASP A 45 -0.04 11.96 -27.33
CA ASP A 45 -1.00 12.24 -28.42
C ASP A 45 -2.37 12.74 -27.90
N GLY A 46 -2.57 12.70 -26.59
CA GLY A 46 -3.74 13.19 -25.87
C GLY A 46 -4.98 12.28 -25.92
N LYS A 47 -4.88 11.05 -26.45
CA LYS A 47 -6.00 10.09 -26.53
C LYS A 47 -5.94 9.05 -25.41
N ASP A 48 -7.05 8.35 -25.17
CA ASP A 48 -7.05 7.22 -24.23
C ASP A 48 -6.17 6.08 -24.77
N ASP A 49 -5.16 5.69 -23.98
CA ASP A 49 -4.23 4.61 -24.29
C ASP A 49 -4.64 3.28 -23.63
N SER A 50 -5.58 3.30 -22.69
CA SER A 50 -5.88 2.15 -21.82
C SER A 50 -6.23 0.88 -22.60
N LYS A 51 -7.06 0.99 -23.64
CA LYS A 51 -7.46 -0.14 -24.50
C LYS A 51 -6.30 -0.66 -25.35
N SER A 52 -5.46 0.22 -25.87
CA SER A 52 -4.30 -0.13 -26.69
C SER A 52 -3.25 -0.85 -25.85
N ILE A 53 -3.02 -0.37 -24.63
CA ILE A 53 -2.14 -1.03 -23.65
C ILE A 53 -2.68 -2.42 -23.29
N MET A 54 -3.97 -2.54 -22.98
CA MET A 54 -4.60 -3.84 -22.70
C MET A 54 -4.45 -4.82 -23.88
N ALA A 55 -4.63 -4.34 -25.12
CA ALA A 55 -4.46 -5.17 -26.31
C ALA A 55 -3.03 -5.67 -26.48
N ALA A 56 -2.03 -4.84 -26.17
CA ALA A 56 -0.61 -5.25 -26.18
C ALA A 56 -0.32 -6.32 -25.13
N ILE A 57 -0.85 -6.17 -23.91
CA ILE A 57 -0.69 -7.14 -22.82
C ILE A 57 -1.35 -8.48 -23.18
N GLU A 58 -2.57 -8.47 -23.70
CA GLU A 58 -3.27 -9.69 -24.13
C GLU A 58 -2.57 -10.38 -25.30
N HIS A 59 -1.98 -9.62 -26.23
CA HIS A 59 -1.14 -10.17 -27.27
C HIS A 59 0.10 -10.86 -26.69
N ALA A 60 0.81 -10.20 -25.78
CA ALA A 60 1.98 -10.75 -25.10
C ALA A 60 1.63 -12.08 -24.40
N LYS A 61 0.54 -12.09 -23.62
CA LYS A 61 0.00 -13.28 -22.96
C LYS A 61 -0.32 -14.40 -23.95
N THR A 62 -1.03 -14.10 -25.04
CA THR A 62 -1.41 -15.08 -26.07
C THR A 62 -0.21 -15.69 -26.78
N LYS A 63 0.89 -14.93 -26.92
CA LYS A 63 2.12 -15.36 -27.60
C LYS A 63 3.18 -15.92 -26.66
N GLY A 64 2.96 -15.91 -25.35
CA GLY A 64 3.96 -16.28 -24.36
C GLY A 64 5.16 -15.34 -24.34
N ILE A 65 4.95 -14.06 -24.64
CA ILE A 65 5.98 -13.01 -24.58
C ILE A 65 5.87 -12.35 -23.21
N HIS A 66 7.00 -12.26 -22.52
CA HIS A 66 7.03 -11.81 -21.12
C HIS A 66 7.15 -10.29 -20.98
N SER A 67 7.73 -9.59 -21.96
CA SER A 67 8.04 -8.16 -21.84
C SER A 67 7.08 -7.30 -22.67
N VAL A 68 6.44 -6.32 -22.01
CA VAL A 68 5.65 -5.25 -22.64
C VAL A 68 6.34 -3.92 -22.37
N ARG A 69 6.72 -3.22 -23.45
CA ARG A 69 7.54 -2.01 -23.42
C ARG A 69 6.74 -0.77 -23.77
N PHE A 70 7.00 0.28 -23.01
CA PHE A 70 6.50 1.63 -23.21
C PHE A 70 7.67 2.53 -23.63
N ASP A 71 7.40 3.49 -24.51
CA ASP A 71 8.36 4.55 -24.80
C ASP A 71 8.25 5.66 -23.73
N ALA A 72 9.19 6.61 -23.73
CA ALA A 72 9.11 7.77 -22.86
C ALA A 72 7.94 8.69 -23.26
N GLY A 73 7.27 9.28 -22.26
CA GLY A 73 6.19 10.25 -22.43
C GLY A 73 4.93 9.88 -21.64
N VAL A 74 3.84 10.59 -21.93
CA VAL A 74 2.59 10.53 -21.15
C VAL A 74 1.55 9.65 -21.86
N TYR A 75 1.21 8.53 -21.24
CA TYR A 75 0.07 7.69 -21.61
C TYR A 75 -1.15 8.08 -20.78
N GLU A 76 -2.26 8.33 -21.46
CA GLU A 76 -3.45 8.92 -20.88
C GLU A 76 -4.55 7.86 -20.68
N PHE A 77 -5.16 7.84 -19.49
CA PHE A 77 -6.27 6.95 -19.15
C PHE A 77 -7.52 7.81 -19.04
N LYS A 78 -8.25 7.92 -20.17
CA LYS A 78 -9.36 8.84 -20.38
C LYS A 78 -10.65 8.08 -20.65
N GLY A 79 -11.54 8.09 -19.67
CA GLY A 79 -12.90 7.57 -19.79
C GLY A 79 -12.96 6.05 -19.78
N LEU A 80 -13.53 5.50 -18.73
CA LEU A 80 -13.79 4.07 -18.62
C LEU A 80 -15.18 3.75 -19.24
N SER A 81 -15.20 2.90 -20.26
CA SER A 81 -16.44 2.56 -20.98
C SER A 81 -17.48 1.95 -20.02
N GLY A 82 -18.67 2.54 -19.94
CA GLY A 82 -19.75 2.07 -19.07
C GLY A 82 -19.59 2.44 -17.59
N TRP A 83 -18.57 3.24 -17.24
CA TRP A 83 -18.43 3.79 -15.90
C TRP A 83 -19.25 5.08 -15.76
N GLU A 84 -20.30 5.01 -14.94
CA GLU A 84 -21.23 6.10 -14.67
C GLU A 84 -21.23 6.44 -13.16
N ASP A 85 -21.95 7.50 -12.77
CA ASP A 85 -22.02 7.92 -11.36
C ASP A 85 -22.54 6.79 -10.43
N SER A 86 -23.34 5.84 -10.94
CA SER A 86 -23.83 4.66 -10.22
C SER A 86 -22.76 3.59 -9.96
N GLU A 87 -21.63 3.65 -10.67
CA GLU A 87 -20.50 2.72 -10.55
C GLU A 87 -19.42 3.24 -9.59
N ARG A 88 -19.56 4.47 -9.10
CA ARG A 88 -18.61 5.08 -8.17
C ARG A 88 -18.42 4.23 -6.93
N GLY A 89 -17.16 3.97 -6.63
CA GLY A 89 -16.74 3.18 -5.48
C GLY A 89 -16.95 1.67 -5.58
N LYS A 90 -17.41 1.17 -6.73
CA LYS A 90 -17.34 -0.25 -7.07
C LYS A 90 -15.94 -0.59 -7.61
N SER A 91 -15.59 -1.88 -7.59
CA SER A 91 -14.33 -2.40 -8.16
C SER A 91 -14.33 -2.28 -9.68
N THR A 92 -13.98 -1.09 -10.18
CA THR A 92 -13.87 -0.76 -11.61
C THR A 92 -12.43 -0.37 -11.93
N CYS A 93 -11.96 -0.72 -13.12
CA CYS A 93 -10.54 -0.58 -13.48
C CYS A 93 -10.35 -0.39 -14.99
N TYR A 94 -9.36 0.42 -15.38
CA TYR A 94 -8.95 0.58 -16.78
C TYR A 94 -8.25 -0.65 -17.34
N ILE A 95 -7.29 -1.22 -16.60
CA ILE A 95 -6.56 -2.44 -16.98
C ILE A 95 -6.81 -3.51 -15.92
N SER A 96 -7.69 -4.47 -16.22
CA SER A 96 -7.98 -5.60 -15.35
C SER A 96 -7.36 -6.87 -15.92
N LEU A 97 -6.41 -7.45 -15.20
CA LEU A 97 -5.67 -8.64 -15.58
C LEU A 97 -5.99 -9.78 -14.62
N HIS A 98 -6.21 -10.97 -15.19
CA HIS A 98 -6.45 -12.19 -14.42
C HIS A 98 -5.56 -13.33 -14.90
N ASP A 99 -5.09 -14.14 -13.95
CA ASP A 99 -4.34 -15.36 -14.20
C ASP A 99 -3.12 -15.10 -15.11
N VAL A 100 -2.31 -14.11 -14.70
CA VAL A 100 -1.14 -13.64 -15.45
C VAL A 100 0.13 -14.15 -14.78
N SER A 101 0.99 -14.80 -15.55
CA SER A 101 2.31 -15.20 -15.08
C SER A 101 3.40 -14.77 -16.04
N ASP A 102 4.58 -14.48 -15.48
CA ASP A 102 5.77 -14.07 -16.22
C ASP A 102 5.49 -12.85 -17.11
N LEU A 103 4.99 -11.77 -16.51
CA LEU A 103 4.72 -10.50 -17.20
C LEU A 103 5.57 -9.38 -16.62
N GLU A 104 6.20 -8.63 -17.51
CA GLU A 104 6.99 -7.45 -17.19
C GLU A 104 6.48 -6.23 -17.97
N LEU A 105 5.99 -5.23 -17.25
CA LEU A 105 5.61 -3.93 -17.79
C LEU A 105 6.77 -2.95 -17.55
N THR A 106 7.44 -2.50 -18.61
CA THR A 106 8.63 -1.64 -18.48
C THR A 106 8.52 -0.35 -19.27
N GLY A 107 8.63 0.77 -18.55
CA GLY A 107 8.85 2.09 -19.13
C GLY A 107 10.32 2.46 -19.30
N GLU A 108 10.53 3.67 -19.83
CA GLU A 108 11.83 4.28 -20.02
C GLU A 108 12.24 5.14 -18.81
N VAL A 109 13.52 5.50 -18.73
CA VAL A 109 14.06 6.40 -17.70
C VAL A 109 14.69 7.66 -18.30
N ASP A 110 14.73 8.73 -17.51
CA ASP A 110 15.45 9.95 -17.85
C ASP A 110 16.96 9.80 -17.63
N GLY A 111 17.72 10.88 -17.88
CA GLY A 111 19.17 10.90 -17.69
C GLY A 111 19.63 10.78 -16.23
N GLN A 112 18.72 10.86 -15.26
CA GLN A 112 18.95 10.70 -13.83
C GLN A 112 18.49 9.33 -13.32
N GLY A 113 17.87 8.51 -14.19
CA GLY A 113 17.33 7.20 -13.84
C GLY A 113 15.91 7.24 -13.26
N ASN A 114 15.21 8.39 -13.25
CA ASN A 114 13.80 8.45 -12.85
C ASN A 114 12.91 7.97 -14.00
N PRO A 115 11.67 7.51 -13.73
CA PRO A 115 10.71 7.18 -14.78
C PRO A 115 10.49 8.32 -15.77
N ALA A 116 10.65 8.03 -17.05
CA ALA A 116 10.28 8.91 -18.17
C ALA A 116 8.97 8.50 -18.84
N THR A 117 8.42 7.34 -18.47
CA THR A 117 7.08 6.89 -18.86
C THR A 117 6.07 7.25 -17.76
N PHE A 118 5.03 7.99 -18.11
CA PHE A 118 3.98 8.44 -17.20
C PHE A 118 2.65 7.83 -17.60
N TRP A 119 1.93 7.28 -16.63
CA TRP A 119 0.52 6.89 -16.74
C TRP A 119 -0.31 7.93 -16.01
N VAL A 120 -1.09 8.72 -16.75
CA VAL A 120 -1.88 9.82 -16.22
C VAL A 120 -3.35 9.50 -16.36
N LYS A 121 -4.06 9.41 -15.24
CA LYS A 121 -5.50 9.13 -15.22
C LYS A 121 -6.31 10.41 -15.14
N ASP A 122 -7.32 10.51 -16.00
CA ASP A 122 -8.29 11.59 -15.93
C ASP A 122 -9.06 11.54 -14.60
N ASN A 123 -9.31 12.71 -14.02
CA ASN A 123 -10.03 12.85 -12.77
C ASN A 123 -11.18 13.85 -12.91
N ASP A 124 -12.41 13.36 -12.83
CA ASP A 124 -13.61 14.20 -12.95
C ASP A 124 -13.96 15.02 -11.71
N LEU A 125 -13.03 15.09 -10.73
CA LEU A 125 -13.12 15.90 -9.52
C LEU A 125 -14.15 15.42 -8.48
N LYS A 126 -14.65 14.19 -8.62
CA LYS A 126 -15.58 13.55 -7.69
C LYS A 126 -14.95 12.33 -7.00
N GLU A 127 -15.54 11.92 -5.87
CA GLU A 127 -15.15 10.68 -5.21
C GLU A 127 -15.49 9.42 -6.04
N GLY A 128 -14.97 8.26 -5.63
CA GLY A 128 -15.37 6.98 -6.23
C GLY A 128 -14.68 6.63 -7.55
N GLN A 129 -13.47 7.14 -7.77
CA GLN A 129 -12.71 6.94 -9.00
C GLN A 129 -12.34 5.45 -9.23
N PRO A 130 -12.19 5.01 -10.49
CA PRO A 130 -11.77 3.65 -10.83
C PRO A 130 -10.26 3.48 -10.69
N ALA A 131 -9.84 2.23 -10.46
CA ALA A 131 -8.43 1.84 -10.46
C ALA A 131 -7.79 1.99 -11.85
N MET A 132 -6.47 2.19 -11.90
CA MET A 132 -5.72 2.22 -13.15
C MET A 132 -5.32 0.80 -13.58
N LEU A 133 -4.76 0.03 -12.65
CA LEU A 133 -4.35 -1.35 -12.86
C LEU A 133 -4.85 -2.23 -11.71
N SER A 134 -5.46 -3.36 -12.07
CA SER A 134 -5.78 -4.44 -11.15
C SER A 134 -5.27 -5.75 -11.72
N VAL A 135 -4.43 -6.47 -10.98
CA VAL A 135 -3.94 -7.80 -11.37
C VAL A 135 -4.33 -8.81 -10.30
N GLU A 136 -5.08 -9.83 -10.70
CA GLU A 136 -5.53 -10.89 -9.80
C GLU A 136 -5.04 -12.27 -10.26
N ARG A 137 -4.47 -13.02 -9.31
CA ARG A 137 -3.93 -14.38 -9.47
C ARG A 137 -2.81 -14.45 -10.50
N GLY A 138 -1.65 -14.90 -10.07
CA GLY A 138 -0.51 -14.91 -10.96
C GLY A 138 0.82 -15.19 -10.29
N SER A 139 1.87 -15.17 -11.10
CA SER A 139 3.24 -15.29 -10.60
C SER A 139 4.24 -14.49 -11.43
N ASN A 140 5.35 -14.08 -10.82
CA ASN A 140 6.44 -13.38 -11.50
C ASN A 140 5.96 -12.13 -12.28
N LEU A 141 5.29 -11.22 -11.57
CA LEU A 141 4.84 -9.94 -12.13
C LEU A 141 5.86 -8.85 -11.80
N THR A 142 6.32 -8.14 -12.83
CA THR A 142 7.19 -6.97 -12.68
C THR A 142 6.56 -5.74 -13.32
N MET A 143 6.60 -4.61 -12.60
CA MET A 143 6.34 -3.28 -13.17
C MET A 143 7.52 -2.39 -12.84
N ARG A 144 8.10 -1.74 -13.84
CA ARG A 144 9.28 -0.89 -13.63
C ARG A 144 9.31 0.37 -14.48
N ASN A 145 9.98 1.39 -13.95
CA ASN A 145 10.24 2.67 -14.62
C ASN A 145 8.96 3.38 -15.09
N ILE A 146 7.91 3.39 -14.26
CA ILE A 146 6.63 4.03 -14.59
C ILE A 146 6.24 4.98 -13.47
N ALA A 147 5.91 6.22 -13.83
CA ALA A 147 5.27 7.17 -12.95
C ALA A 147 3.75 7.15 -13.14
N VAL A 148 2.99 7.36 -12.08
CA VAL A 148 1.53 7.36 -12.04
C VAL A 148 1.05 8.67 -11.45
N ASP A 149 0.09 9.32 -12.12
CA ASP A 149 -0.46 10.60 -11.71
C ASP A 149 -1.95 10.72 -12.06
N LEU A 150 -2.62 11.74 -11.50
CA LEU A 150 -3.98 12.14 -11.88
C LEU A 150 -3.99 13.57 -12.41
N ALA A 151 -4.76 13.79 -13.47
CA ALA A 151 -4.96 15.11 -14.05
C ALA A 151 -6.46 15.38 -14.26
N PRO A 152 -7.04 16.43 -13.63
CA PRO A 152 -6.48 17.21 -12.52
C PRO A 152 -6.24 16.38 -11.25
N TYR A 153 -5.56 16.95 -10.25
CA TYR A 153 -5.28 16.24 -8.98
C TYR A 153 -6.57 15.83 -8.24
N TYR A 154 -6.50 14.76 -7.45
CA TYR A 154 -7.58 14.25 -6.58
C TYR A 154 -7.74 15.04 -5.26
N TYR A 155 -7.02 16.14 -5.14
CA TYR A 155 -7.08 17.03 -3.99
C TYR A 155 -6.85 18.46 -4.46
N SER A 156 -7.22 19.40 -3.60
CA SER A 156 -6.95 20.82 -3.80
C SER A 156 -6.20 21.36 -2.59
N ALA A 157 -5.47 22.46 -2.82
CA ALA A 157 -4.79 23.18 -1.76
C ALA A 157 -4.75 24.68 -2.07
N GLY A 158 -4.72 25.51 -1.03
CA GLY A 158 -4.67 26.95 -1.15
C GLY A 158 -4.02 27.63 0.05
N LYS A 159 -3.66 28.89 -0.12
CA LYS A 159 -3.08 29.74 0.93
C LYS A 159 -4.17 30.55 1.61
N VAL A 160 -4.21 30.56 2.93
CA VAL A 160 -5.14 31.42 3.69
C VAL A 160 -4.80 32.89 3.47
N ILE A 161 -5.77 33.68 2.99
CA ILE A 161 -5.62 35.11 2.73
C ILE A 161 -6.44 35.99 3.67
N SER A 162 -7.52 35.47 4.27
CA SER A 162 -8.29 36.21 5.29
C SER A 162 -9.07 35.27 6.20
N ILE A 163 -9.23 35.67 7.47
CA ILE A 163 -10.07 35.00 8.47
C ILE A 163 -11.00 36.06 9.08
N ASN A 164 -12.32 35.87 9.00
CA ASN A 164 -13.34 36.78 9.52
C ASN A 164 -14.39 35.99 10.31
N GLY A 165 -14.26 35.95 11.64
CA GLY A 165 -15.05 35.03 12.46
C GLY A 165 -14.76 33.58 12.07
N ASP A 166 -15.81 32.80 11.80
CA ASP A 166 -15.67 31.40 11.35
C ASP A 166 -15.44 31.28 9.83
N ALA A 167 -15.47 32.39 9.08
CA ALA A 167 -15.24 32.39 7.64
C ALA A 167 -13.75 32.49 7.30
N VAL A 168 -13.24 31.52 6.56
CA VAL A 168 -11.85 31.46 6.06
C VAL A 168 -11.88 31.56 4.55
N THR A 169 -11.09 32.49 3.99
CA THR A 169 -10.87 32.60 2.55
C THR A 169 -9.45 32.19 2.21
N ILE A 170 -9.32 31.32 1.22
CA ILE A 170 -8.05 30.87 0.65
C ILE A 170 -7.92 31.35 -0.80
N GLU A 171 -6.69 31.47 -1.28
CA GLU A 171 -6.36 31.49 -2.71
C GLU A 171 -5.80 30.11 -3.10
N VAL A 172 -6.50 29.37 -3.96
CA VAL A 172 -6.11 28.02 -4.39
C VAL A 172 -4.80 28.08 -5.18
N LEU A 173 -3.84 27.21 -4.85
CA LEU A 173 -2.52 27.15 -5.49
C LEU A 173 -2.62 26.95 -6.99
N GLN A 174 -1.72 27.57 -7.76
CA GLN A 174 -1.72 27.44 -9.22
C GLN A 174 -1.62 25.97 -9.66
N GLY A 175 -2.44 25.58 -10.62
CA GLY A 175 -2.53 24.19 -11.12
C GLY A 175 -3.43 23.26 -10.29
N HIS A 176 -3.81 23.64 -9.06
CA HIS A 176 -4.75 22.83 -8.26
C HIS A 176 -6.20 23.06 -8.73
N PRO A 177 -7.10 22.07 -8.59
CA PRO A 177 -8.51 22.24 -8.94
C PRO A 177 -9.22 23.29 -8.08
N VAL A 178 -10.12 24.07 -8.70
CA VAL A 178 -11.05 24.98 -8.00
C VAL A 178 -12.45 24.43 -8.25
N VAL A 179 -13.14 23.99 -7.20
CA VAL A 179 -14.41 23.26 -7.33
C VAL A 179 -15.45 23.86 -6.39
N ASP A 180 -16.43 24.56 -6.94
CA ASP A 180 -17.51 25.18 -6.17
C ASP A 180 -18.39 24.13 -5.48
N GLY A 181 -18.70 24.33 -4.21
CA GLY A 181 -19.47 23.40 -3.39
C GLY A 181 -18.72 22.11 -2.99
N GLN A 182 -17.40 22.03 -3.20
CA GLN A 182 -16.64 20.81 -2.90
C GLN A 182 -16.56 20.55 -1.39
N LYS A 183 -16.93 19.33 -0.99
CA LYS A 183 -16.73 18.84 0.38
C LYS A 183 -15.24 18.69 0.67
N ALA A 184 -14.81 19.12 1.84
CA ALA A 184 -13.42 19.03 2.26
C ALA A 184 -13.14 17.73 3.04
N TYR A 185 -12.86 16.63 2.35
CA TYR A 185 -12.45 15.38 2.99
C TYR A 185 -11.01 15.48 3.49
N ILE A 186 -10.75 14.91 4.67
CA ILE A 186 -9.40 14.82 5.27
C ILE A 186 -8.64 16.17 5.15
N MET A 187 -9.31 17.24 5.55
CA MET A 187 -8.75 18.59 5.46
C MET A 187 -7.62 18.75 6.49
N GLY A 188 -6.60 19.51 6.15
CA GLY A 188 -5.52 19.83 7.08
C GLY A 188 -4.79 21.10 6.73
N LEU A 189 -3.76 21.41 7.52
CA LEU A 189 -2.92 22.60 7.40
C LEU A 189 -1.50 22.24 7.00
N TYR A 190 -0.85 23.16 6.30
CA TYR A 190 0.50 23.01 5.77
C TYR A 190 1.31 24.28 5.97
N ASP A 191 2.60 24.13 6.25
CA ASP A 191 3.57 25.21 6.31
C ASP A 191 4.37 25.24 5.01
N PHE A 192 4.20 26.31 4.22
CA PHE A 192 4.90 26.45 2.95
C PHE A 192 6.40 26.73 3.10
N GLU A 193 6.81 27.41 4.17
CA GLU A 193 8.21 27.76 4.39
C GLU A 193 8.99 26.54 4.90
N ALA A 194 8.44 25.86 5.91
CA ALA A 194 9.02 24.63 6.44
C ALA A 194 8.81 23.41 5.53
N ARG A 195 7.94 23.54 4.51
CA ARG A 195 7.54 22.47 3.58
C ARG A 195 7.08 21.20 4.31
N LYS A 196 6.20 21.37 5.29
CA LYS A 196 5.70 20.26 6.11
C LYS A 196 4.25 20.45 6.53
N ALA A 197 3.54 19.35 6.76
CA ALA A 197 2.19 19.40 7.32
C ALA A 197 2.25 19.96 8.76
N LYS A 198 1.25 20.76 9.13
CA LYS A 198 1.07 21.29 10.50
C LYS A 198 0.00 20.50 11.25
N ILE A 199 -1.12 20.25 10.59
CA ILE A 199 -2.29 19.58 11.16
C ILE A 199 -2.90 18.68 10.09
N VAL A 200 -3.27 17.46 10.47
CA VAL A 200 -3.98 16.51 9.62
C VAL A 200 -5.33 16.17 10.22
N ARG A 201 -6.27 15.74 9.36
CA ARG A 201 -7.61 15.30 9.74
C ARG A 201 -8.37 16.31 10.61
N LEU A 202 -8.42 17.59 10.20
CA LEU A 202 -9.41 18.55 10.71
C LEU A 202 -10.84 18.11 10.39
N THR A 203 -10.98 17.41 9.27
CA THR A 203 -12.19 16.69 8.85
C THR A 203 -11.82 15.26 8.51
N TRP A 204 -12.82 14.40 8.31
CA TRP A 204 -12.61 13.00 7.92
C TRP A 204 -13.47 12.64 6.71
N ASP A 205 -14.69 12.14 6.93
CA ASP A 205 -15.55 11.60 5.87
C ASP A 205 -17.05 11.93 5.98
N SER A 206 -17.48 12.54 7.09
CA SER A 206 -18.88 12.74 7.43
C SER A 206 -19.10 14.16 7.95
N ASN A 207 -20.31 14.70 7.74
CA ASN A 207 -20.69 16.08 8.11
C ASN A 207 -19.68 17.15 7.66
N LEU A 208 -19.22 17.03 6.41
CA LEU A 208 -18.11 17.82 5.89
C LEU A 208 -18.54 19.25 5.52
N PRO A 209 -17.72 20.27 5.86
CA PRO A 209 -17.92 21.61 5.35
C PRO A 209 -17.56 21.67 3.85
N GLN A 210 -18.03 22.74 3.19
CA GLN A 210 -17.84 22.93 1.75
C GLN A 210 -17.11 24.24 1.44
N TRP A 211 -16.29 24.20 0.40
CA TRP A 211 -15.66 25.37 -0.19
C TRP A 211 -16.55 25.97 -1.27
N TYR A 212 -16.69 27.29 -1.28
CA TYR A 212 -17.43 28.03 -2.29
C TYR A 212 -16.53 29.04 -2.98
N VAL A 213 -16.60 29.14 -4.30
CA VAL A 213 -15.81 30.13 -5.06
C VAL A 213 -16.27 31.53 -4.67
N SER A 214 -15.33 32.40 -4.31
CA SER A 214 -15.60 33.79 -4.00
C SER A 214 -14.89 34.71 -5.00
N GLY A 215 -15.56 35.76 -5.45
CA GLY A 215 -15.04 36.70 -6.45
C GLY A 215 -15.59 36.47 -7.87
N ASN A 216 -14.82 36.89 -8.88
CA ASN A 216 -15.23 36.82 -10.28
C ASN A 216 -15.02 35.41 -10.87
N LYS A 217 -15.45 35.19 -12.13
CA LYS A 217 -15.40 33.90 -12.82
C LYS A 217 -14.00 33.27 -12.95
N ASN A 218 -12.93 34.05 -12.82
CA ASN A 218 -11.54 33.58 -12.90
C ASN A 218 -10.84 33.58 -11.53
N SER A 219 -11.59 33.84 -10.46
CA SER A 219 -11.06 33.85 -9.11
C SER A 219 -10.61 32.46 -8.72
N ARG A 220 -9.43 32.40 -8.09
CA ARG A 220 -8.97 31.21 -7.36
C ARG A 220 -9.31 31.30 -5.88
N ASN A 221 -10.06 32.32 -5.47
CA ASN A 221 -10.45 32.47 -4.09
C ASN A 221 -11.61 31.55 -3.77
N MET A 222 -11.52 30.86 -2.64
CA MET A 222 -12.59 30.05 -2.10
C MET A 222 -12.80 30.40 -0.64
N THR A 223 -14.06 30.44 -0.21
CA THR A 223 -14.45 30.74 1.16
C THR A 223 -15.24 29.57 1.74
N MET A 224 -14.95 29.27 3.00
CA MET A 224 -15.68 28.28 3.81
C MET A 224 -16.00 28.89 5.16
N ASN A 225 -17.19 28.63 5.69
CA ASN A 225 -17.53 28.92 7.09
C ASN A 225 -17.34 27.64 7.91
N PHE A 226 -16.26 27.57 8.67
CA PHE A 226 -15.93 26.42 9.50
C PHE A 226 -15.04 26.82 10.67
N LYS A 227 -15.67 26.92 11.85
CA LYS A 227 -15.03 27.32 13.10
C LYS A 227 -13.72 26.58 13.40
N ALA A 228 -13.69 25.26 13.21
CA ALA A 228 -12.49 24.49 13.52
C ALA A 228 -11.30 24.87 12.63
N LEU A 229 -11.50 25.18 11.34
CA LEU A 229 -10.44 25.70 10.49
C LEU A 229 -10.03 27.11 10.93
N ALA A 230 -11.00 28.02 11.12
CA ALA A 230 -10.74 29.40 11.53
C ALA A 230 -9.94 29.53 12.84
N GLN A 231 -10.17 28.62 13.80
CA GLN A 231 -9.45 28.57 15.07
C GLN A 231 -8.05 27.95 14.98
N SER A 232 -7.69 27.33 13.85
CA SER A 232 -6.46 26.56 13.70
C SER A 232 -5.46 27.18 12.75
N CYS A 233 -5.94 27.85 11.71
CA CYS A 233 -5.09 28.44 10.69
C CYS A 233 -4.73 29.89 10.99
N GLN A 234 -3.66 30.35 10.37
CA GLN A 234 -3.27 31.75 10.29
C GLN A 234 -3.20 32.21 8.84
N VAL A 235 -3.32 33.52 8.60
CA VAL A 235 -3.06 34.09 7.25
C VAL A 235 -1.63 33.72 6.85
N GLY A 236 -1.48 33.11 5.67
CA GLY A 236 -0.21 32.58 5.20
C GLY A 236 -0.14 31.05 5.19
N ASP A 237 -0.88 30.37 6.05
CA ASP A 237 -0.90 28.90 6.11
C ASP A 237 -1.44 28.29 4.80
N GLY A 238 -0.95 27.11 4.47
CA GLY A 238 -1.56 26.24 3.48
C GLY A 238 -2.74 25.47 4.08
N VAL A 239 -3.78 25.25 3.28
CA VAL A 239 -4.89 24.34 3.57
C VAL A 239 -4.98 23.34 2.43
N PHE A 240 -5.10 22.05 2.73
CA PHE A 240 -5.35 20.99 1.74
C PHE A 240 -6.63 20.23 2.08
N TRP A 241 -7.29 19.67 1.06
CA TRP A 241 -8.43 18.78 1.22
C TRP A 241 -8.57 17.87 0.00
N PHE A 242 -9.08 16.66 0.21
CA PHE A 242 -9.28 15.66 -0.82
C PHE A 242 -10.73 15.63 -1.32
N GLN A 243 -10.92 15.03 -2.49
CA GLN A 243 -12.24 14.84 -3.11
C GLN A 243 -13.08 13.75 -2.44
N GLY A 244 -12.43 12.80 -1.77
CA GLY A 244 -13.07 11.70 -1.07
C GLY A 244 -12.09 10.95 -0.17
N ASN A 245 -12.62 10.24 0.83
CA ASN A 245 -11.83 9.41 1.75
C ASN A 245 -11.77 7.94 1.28
N TYR A 246 -12.93 7.34 1.04
CA TYR A 246 -13.04 5.96 0.62
C TYR A 246 -13.11 5.89 -0.90
N THR A 247 -12.36 4.96 -1.50
CA THR A 247 -12.69 4.14 -2.69
C THR A 247 -11.42 3.70 -3.41
N GLY A 248 -11.39 2.42 -3.79
CA GLY A 248 -10.47 1.88 -4.78
C GLY A 248 -8.99 1.86 -4.40
N SER A 249 -8.21 1.39 -5.36
CA SER A 249 -6.74 1.50 -5.38
C SER A 249 -6.30 2.04 -6.73
N ILE A 250 -5.15 2.71 -6.81
CA ILE A 250 -4.61 3.07 -8.13
C ILE A 250 -4.02 1.82 -8.80
N LEU A 251 -3.10 1.16 -8.10
CA LEU A 251 -2.47 -0.10 -8.47
C LEU A 251 -2.89 -1.17 -7.45
N SER A 252 -3.62 -2.19 -7.90
CA SER A 252 -4.13 -3.28 -7.06
C SER A 252 -3.53 -4.60 -7.50
N PHE A 253 -2.91 -5.33 -6.56
CA PHE A 253 -2.37 -6.66 -6.76
C PHE A 253 -3.03 -7.63 -5.80
N ARG A 254 -3.57 -8.74 -6.31
CA ARG A 254 -4.22 -9.76 -5.48
C ARG A 254 -3.77 -11.16 -5.86
N GLY A 255 -3.29 -11.96 -4.91
CA GLY A 255 -2.94 -13.37 -5.16
C GLY A 255 -1.74 -13.55 -6.10
N ILE A 256 -0.76 -12.64 -6.07
CA ILE A 256 0.45 -12.73 -6.90
C ILE A 256 1.56 -13.41 -6.11
N ASN A 257 2.23 -14.40 -6.71
CA ASN A 257 3.44 -15.02 -6.19
C ASN A 257 4.68 -14.49 -6.92
N GLY A 258 5.48 -13.64 -6.28
CA GLY A 258 6.60 -12.95 -6.91
C GLY A 258 6.15 -11.66 -7.57
N LEU A 259 5.99 -10.60 -6.77
CA LEU A 259 5.71 -9.24 -7.24
C LEU A 259 6.96 -8.37 -7.10
N LEU A 260 7.34 -7.68 -8.17
CA LEU A 260 8.38 -6.66 -8.17
C LEU A 260 7.82 -5.33 -8.70
N LEU A 261 7.82 -4.28 -7.87
CA LEU A 261 7.76 -2.90 -8.38
C LEU A 261 9.13 -2.27 -8.22
N GLU A 262 9.72 -1.81 -9.32
CA GLU A 262 11.06 -1.22 -9.32
C GLU A 262 11.04 0.14 -10.01
N ASN A 263 11.46 1.20 -9.32
CA ASN A 263 11.46 2.55 -9.88
C ASN A 263 10.05 2.97 -10.35
N VAL A 264 9.05 2.81 -9.46
CA VAL A 264 7.66 3.19 -9.71
C VAL A 264 7.31 4.39 -8.84
N HIS A 265 6.81 5.46 -9.46
CA HIS A 265 6.52 6.72 -8.75
C HIS A 265 5.02 7.00 -8.78
N VAL A 266 4.41 7.36 -7.65
CA VAL A 266 3.03 7.84 -7.56
C VAL A 266 3.06 9.31 -7.12
N LEU A 267 2.62 10.20 -8.02
CA LEU A 267 2.67 11.66 -7.84
C LEU A 267 1.36 12.24 -7.32
N ASN A 268 0.25 11.55 -7.60
CA ASN A 268 -1.06 11.78 -7.00
C ASN A 268 -1.91 10.51 -7.14
N GLY A 269 -2.85 10.29 -6.20
CA GLY A 269 -3.75 9.15 -6.23
C GLY A 269 -5.03 9.39 -5.41
N HIS A 270 -6.00 8.52 -5.63
CA HIS A 270 -7.21 8.39 -4.81
C HIS A 270 -7.15 7.08 -4.04
N GLY A 271 -7.89 7.00 -2.91
CA GLY A 271 -7.89 5.81 -2.08
C GLY A 271 -6.48 5.37 -1.70
N PHE A 272 -6.22 4.07 -1.79
CA PHE A 272 -4.91 3.47 -1.58
C PHE A 272 -4.12 3.44 -2.90
N PRO A 273 -2.99 4.15 -3.08
CA PRO A 273 -2.30 4.14 -4.36
C PRO A 273 -1.71 2.77 -4.69
N ILE A 274 -1.22 2.00 -3.71
CA ILE A 274 -0.67 0.66 -3.93
C ILE A 274 -1.26 -0.31 -2.91
N THR A 275 -1.96 -1.34 -3.40
CA THR A 275 -2.51 -2.40 -2.55
C THR A 275 -2.08 -3.78 -2.97
N ASN A 276 -1.85 -4.63 -1.97
CA ASN A 276 -1.48 -6.02 -2.13
C ASN A 276 -2.34 -6.84 -1.21
N ASN A 277 -3.05 -7.81 -1.77
CA ASN A 277 -3.97 -8.66 -1.05
C ASN A 277 -3.57 -10.11 -1.29
N PHE A 278 -3.25 -10.88 -0.25
CA PHE A 278 -2.91 -12.29 -0.37
C PHE A 278 -1.74 -12.58 -1.35
N CYS A 279 -0.77 -11.67 -1.43
CA CYS A 279 0.41 -11.85 -2.30
C CYS A 279 1.54 -12.55 -1.54
N HIS A 280 2.34 -13.35 -2.25
CA HIS A 280 3.47 -14.10 -1.72
C HIS A 280 4.76 -13.59 -2.37
N ASN A 281 5.82 -13.37 -1.60
CA ASN A 281 7.11 -12.82 -2.09
C ASN A 281 6.97 -11.48 -2.83
N ILE A 282 7.04 -10.38 -2.07
CA ILE A 282 6.82 -9.02 -2.55
C ILE A 282 8.12 -8.23 -2.44
N THR A 283 8.50 -7.53 -3.50
CA THR A 283 9.66 -6.63 -3.50
C THR A 283 9.29 -5.27 -4.08
N TYR A 284 9.59 -4.22 -3.33
CA TYR A 284 9.60 -2.84 -3.79
C TYR A 284 11.03 -2.32 -3.76
N ARG A 285 11.47 -1.75 -4.88
CA ARG A 285 12.77 -1.10 -5.00
C ARG A 285 12.63 0.28 -5.59
N LYS A 286 13.13 1.31 -4.90
CA LYS A 286 13.10 2.69 -5.40
C LYS A 286 11.67 3.15 -5.76
N VAL A 287 10.69 2.80 -4.94
CA VAL A 287 9.30 3.20 -5.16
C VAL A 287 9.02 4.46 -4.37
N SER A 288 8.44 5.48 -5.00
CA SER A 288 8.09 6.72 -4.29
C SER A 288 6.61 7.04 -4.39
N ILE A 289 6.00 7.47 -3.29
CA ILE A 289 4.67 8.06 -3.21
C ILE A 289 4.88 9.47 -2.66
N LYS A 290 5.12 10.44 -3.54
CA LYS A 290 5.51 11.79 -3.13
C LYS A 290 5.00 12.85 -4.12
N PRO A 291 4.68 14.06 -3.64
CA PRO A 291 4.29 15.15 -4.52
C PRO A 291 5.52 15.78 -5.19
N GLU A 292 5.29 16.47 -6.32
CA GLU A 292 6.31 17.23 -7.04
C GLU A 292 5.93 18.70 -7.21
N GLY A 293 6.94 19.56 -7.39
CA GLY A 293 6.75 20.99 -7.64
C GLY A 293 6.09 21.71 -6.46
N ASN A 294 4.93 22.33 -6.71
CA ASN A 294 4.14 23.06 -5.72
C ASN A 294 3.01 22.22 -5.07
N ARG A 295 2.93 20.93 -5.40
CA ARG A 295 2.01 19.98 -4.77
C ARG A 295 2.45 19.72 -3.32
N ILE A 296 1.49 19.53 -2.43
CA ILE A 296 1.75 19.34 -0.98
C ILE A 296 1.19 18.02 -0.43
N ALA A 297 0.36 17.32 -1.21
CA ALA A 297 -0.22 16.03 -0.86
C ALA A 297 -0.17 15.07 -2.05
N THR A 298 -0.22 13.78 -1.74
CA THR A 298 -0.12 12.69 -2.73
C THR A 298 -1.39 11.87 -2.73
N VAL A 299 -1.82 11.36 -1.57
CA VAL A 299 -2.99 10.45 -1.45
C VAL A 299 -3.74 10.65 -0.13
N CYS A 300 -5.01 10.25 -0.13
CA CYS A 300 -5.93 10.37 1.00
C CYS A 300 -5.94 9.17 1.95
N ARG A 301 -5.48 7.98 1.52
CA ARG A 301 -5.37 6.78 2.37
C ARG A 301 -3.93 6.27 2.43
N ASP A 302 -3.75 5.09 3.02
CA ASP A 302 -2.45 4.49 3.26
C ASP A 302 -1.64 4.41 1.98
N GLY A 303 -0.37 4.82 2.00
CA GLY A 303 0.49 4.77 0.81
C GLY A 303 0.66 3.33 0.29
N PHE A 304 1.04 2.42 1.18
CA PHE A 304 1.04 0.99 0.90
C PHE A 304 0.08 0.26 1.84
N LYS A 305 -0.87 -0.48 1.28
CA LYS A 305 -1.64 -1.49 2.03
C LYS A 305 -1.15 -2.89 1.65
N ILE A 306 -0.49 -3.57 2.60
CA ILE A 306 0.02 -4.93 2.45
C ILE A 306 -0.81 -5.86 3.33
N HIS A 307 -1.83 -6.47 2.74
CA HIS A 307 -2.86 -7.21 3.44
C HIS A 307 -2.72 -8.71 3.18
N CYS A 308 -2.65 -9.50 4.27
CA CYS A 308 -2.52 -10.96 4.26
C CYS A 308 -1.36 -11.46 3.38
N ALA A 309 -0.22 -10.76 3.39
CA ALA A 309 0.96 -11.17 2.63
C ALA A 309 1.64 -12.40 3.26
N SER A 310 2.37 -13.17 2.44
CA SER A 310 3.15 -14.33 2.90
C SER A 310 4.53 -14.39 2.24
N GLY A 311 5.40 -15.28 2.73
CA GLY A 311 6.78 -15.36 2.24
C GLY A 311 7.59 -14.14 2.66
N LYS A 312 8.47 -13.66 1.78
CA LYS A 312 9.33 -12.51 2.10
C LYS A 312 8.77 -11.21 1.55
N VAL A 313 8.75 -10.16 2.35
CA VAL A 313 8.39 -8.81 1.92
C VAL A 313 9.60 -7.90 2.08
N LEU A 314 10.05 -7.28 1.00
CA LEU A 314 11.17 -6.33 0.99
C LEU A 314 10.71 -4.97 0.46
N MET A 315 11.00 -3.92 1.21
CA MET A 315 10.81 -2.52 0.86
C MET A 315 12.17 -1.81 0.93
N ASP A 316 12.80 -1.58 -0.22
CA ASP A 316 14.14 -0.99 -0.29
C ASP A 316 14.14 0.31 -1.08
N GLY A 317 14.60 1.40 -0.47
CA GLY A 317 14.64 2.70 -1.14
C GLY A 317 13.26 3.32 -1.34
N ILE A 318 12.34 3.18 -0.37
CA ILE A 318 11.01 3.75 -0.46
C ILE A 318 11.03 5.22 -0.06
N HIS A 319 10.29 6.08 -0.77
CA HIS A 319 10.10 7.47 -0.35
C HIS A 319 8.60 7.79 -0.31
N ILE A 320 8.06 7.93 0.90
CA ILE A 320 6.71 8.39 1.14
C ILE A 320 6.74 9.82 1.66
N GLU A 321 6.01 10.70 1.00
CA GLU A 321 5.81 12.09 1.40
C GLU A 321 4.40 12.54 1.02
N GLY A 322 3.75 13.34 1.87
CA GLY A 322 2.44 13.91 1.55
C GLY A 322 1.28 12.89 1.56
N CYS A 323 1.45 11.74 2.23
CA CYS A 323 0.38 10.79 2.50
C CYS A 323 -0.47 11.27 3.69
N LEU A 324 -1.12 12.43 3.52
CA LEU A 324 -1.63 13.25 4.64
C LEU A 324 -2.93 12.74 5.26
N GLY A 325 -3.56 11.72 4.66
CA GLY A 325 -4.82 11.21 5.17
C GLY A 325 -4.73 9.96 6.03
N ASP A 326 -3.64 9.19 5.99
CA ASP A 326 -3.50 7.94 6.75
C ASP A 326 -2.02 7.55 6.90
N ASP A 327 -1.75 6.26 7.08
CA ASP A 327 -0.41 5.71 7.24
C ASP A 327 0.44 5.83 5.96
N GLY A 328 1.76 5.94 6.06
CA GLY A 328 2.63 5.78 4.90
C GLY A 328 2.58 4.32 4.41
N GLN A 329 2.65 3.39 5.35
CA GLN A 329 2.63 1.96 5.11
C GLN A 329 1.76 1.31 6.18
N ASN A 330 0.97 0.31 5.80
CA ASN A 330 0.26 -0.59 6.71
C ASN A 330 0.39 -2.05 6.25
N ILE A 331 0.98 -2.91 7.10
CA ILE A 331 1.07 -4.36 6.89
C ILE A 331 0.37 -5.12 8.00
N HIS A 332 -0.51 -6.04 7.61
CA HIS A 332 -1.24 -6.89 8.55
C HIS A 332 -1.77 -8.15 7.88
N GLY A 333 -1.95 -9.20 8.68
CA GLY A 333 -2.89 -10.28 8.38
C GLY A 333 -4.28 -9.97 8.92
N ASP A 334 -5.17 -10.95 8.87
CA ASP A 334 -6.48 -10.89 9.53
C ASP A 334 -6.51 -11.78 10.77
N TRP A 335 -7.19 -11.29 11.80
CA TRP A 335 -7.71 -12.09 12.90
C TRP A 335 -9.10 -12.61 12.51
N LEU A 336 -9.34 -13.91 12.68
CA LEU A 336 -10.71 -14.45 12.63
C LEU A 336 -11.23 -14.67 14.05
N ALA A 337 -12.54 -14.80 14.19
CA ALA A 337 -13.18 -14.97 15.48
C ALA A 337 -14.05 -16.23 15.47
N VAL A 338 -13.89 -17.12 16.45
CA VAL A 338 -14.76 -18.29 16.56
C VAL A 338 -16.23 -17.86 16.71
N ALA A 339 -17.09 -18.35 15.84
CA ALA A 339 -18.54 -18.21 15.96
C ALA A 339 -19.12 -19.36 16.81
N GLN A 340 -18.70 -20.59 16.49
CA GLN A 340 -19.22 -21.79 17.16
C GLN A 340 -18.27 -22.98 17.01
N LYS A 341 -18.09 -23.75 18.08
CA LYS A 341 -17.52 -25.10 18.00
C LYS A 341 -18.59 -26.10 17.52
N LYS A 342 -18.44 -26.62 16.30
CA LYS A 342 -19.42 -27.52 15.66
C LYS A 342 -19.19 -28.99 16.02
N SER A 343 -17.94 -29.39 16.26
CA SER A 343 -17.56 -30.74 16.67
C SER A 343 -16.23 -30.74 17.42
N ASP A 344 -15.69 -31.91 17.73
CA ASP A 344 -14.35 -32.06 18.30
C ASP A 344 -13.24 -31.55 17.39
N LYS A 345 -13.48 -31.41 16.08
CA LYS A 345 -12.48 -30.96 15.09
C LYS A 345 -12.91 -29.78 14.23
N GLN A 346 -14.09 -29.22 14.45
CA GLN A 346 -14.63 -28.19 13.56
C GLN A 346 -15.01 -26.91 14.30
N LEU A 347 -14.54 -25.78 13.75
CA LEU A 347 -14.94 -24.44 14.16
C LEU A 347 -15.64 -23.75 13.00
N LEU A 348 -16.82 -23.21 13.27
CA LEU A 348 -17.37 -22.13 12.46
C LEU A 348 -16.72 -20.83 12.95
N VAL A 349 -16.13 -20.06 12.05
CA VAL A 349 -15.46 -18.80 12.38
C VAL A 349 -16.01 -17.65 11.55
N HIS A 350 -16.18 -16.51 12.20
CA HIS A 350 -16.54 -15.25 11.59
C HIS A 350 -15.35 -14.63 10.87
N ALA A 351 -15.69 -13.99 9.76
CA ALA A 351 -14.82 -13.18 8.93
C ALA A 351 -13.72 -13.96 8.22
N GLY A 352 -13.57 -13.63 6.94
CA GLY A 352 -12.51 -14.06 6.05
C GLY A 352 -13.09 -14.13 4.65
N ARG A 353 -12.77 -13.12 3.82
CA ARG A 353 -13.23 -13.05 2.41
C ARG A 353 -12.63 -14.18 1.53
N THR A 354 -11.76 -14.99 2.11
CA THR A 354 -10.98 -16.06 1.48
C THR A 354 -10.95 -17.26 2.43
N ILE A 355 -11.24 -18.46 1.92
CA ILE A 355 -11.13 -19.73 2.67
C ILE A 355 -9.67 -20.09 2.96
N LEU A 356 -9.43 -20.83 4.04
CA LEU A 356 -8.09 -21.31 4.40
C LEU A 356 -7.65 -22.48 3.53
N THR A 357 -6.35 -22.54 3.25
CA THR A 357 -5.77 -23.60 2.40
C THR A 357 -5.53 -24.87 3.22
N SER A 358 -5.97 -26.03 2.71
CA SER A 358 -5.66 -27.33 3.33
C SER A 358 -4.16 -27.54 3.52
N GLY A 359 -3.78 -28.09 4.68
CA GLY A 359 -2.41 -28.30 5.12
C GLY A 359 -1.76 -27.08 5.79
N LYS A 360 -2.33 -25.87 5.67
CA LYS A 360 -1.83 -24.66 6.35
C LYS A 360 -2.16 -24.68 7.83
N GLU A 361 -1.37 -23.90 8.55
CA GLU A 361 -1.42 -23.84 10.01
C GLU A 361 -2.28 -22.69 10.49
N VAL A 362 -2.99 -22.95 11.59
CA VAL A 362 -3.80 -21.99 12.31
C VAL A 362 -3.41 -22.04 13.78
N VAL A 363 -3.32 -20.87 14.39
CA VAL A 363 -3.11 -20.69 15.83
C VAL A 363 -4.39 -20.16 16.46
N LEU A 364 -4.79 -20.72 17.60
CA LEU A 364 -5.81 -20.14 18.46
C LEU A 364 -5.13 -19.43 19.63
N LEU A 365 -5.57 -18.21 19.92
CA LEU A 365 -5.14 -17.50 21.12
C LEU A 365 -6.10 -17.75 22.28
N ASP A 366 -5.56 -17.77 23.50
CA ASP A 366 -6.37 -17.70 24.71
C ASP A 366 -6.91 -16.28 24.97
N ASP A 367 -7.65 -16.11 26.07
CA ASP A 367 -8.18 -14.81 26.51
C ASP A 367 -7.09 -13.78 26.86
N GLN A 368 -5.84 -14.23 27.02
CA GLN A 368 -4.69 -13.36 27.24
C GLN A 368 -4.01 -12.96 25.93
N PHE A 369 -4.56 -13.35 24.79
CA PHE A 369 -3.99 -13.16 23.46
C PHE A 369 -2.61 -13.83 23.29
N HIS A 370 -2.36 -14.94 24.00
CA HIS A 370 -1.17 -15.76 23.81
C HIS A 370 -1.49 -17.00 22.98
N PRO A 371 -0.57 -17.45 22.09
CA PRO A 371 -0.73 -18.71 21.34
C PRO A 371 -0.93 -19.90 22.29
N ALA A 372 -2.13 -20.48 22.29
CA ALA A 372 -2.51 -21.54 23.23
C ALA A 372 -2.74 -22.90 22.55
N TRP A 373 -3.04 -22.89 21.24
CA TRP A 373 -3.20 -24.11 20.45
C TRP A 373 -2.85 -23.89 18.99
N ARG A 374 -2.39 -24.95 18.32
CA ARG A 374 -1.92 -24.93 16.93
C ARG A 374 -2.33 -26.24 16.26
N SER A 375 -2.91 -26.16 15.06
CA SER A 375 -3.16 -27.34 14.22
C SER A 375 -3.17 -26.97 12.74
N ARG A 376 -3.22 -27.99 11.89
CA ARG A 376 -3.36 -27.84 10.44
C ARG A 376 -4.82 -27.89 10.04
N VAL A 377 -5.17 -27.07 9.05
CA VAL A 377 -6.45 -27.14 8.33
C VAL A 377 -6.46 -28.42 7.50
N VAL A 378 -7.46 -29.28 7.70
CA VAL A 378 -7.76 -30.43 6.84
C VAL A 378 -8.62 -29.98 5.67
N ASP A 379 -9.66 -29.19 5.96
CA ASP A 379 -10.59 -28.64 4.99
C ASP A 379 -11.17 -27.31 5.49
N CYS A 380 -11.56 -26.43 4.58
CA CYS A 380 -12.20 -25.16 4.90
C CYS A 380 -13.23 -24.82 3.83
N VAL A 381 -14.51 -24.75 4.23
CA VAL A 381 -15.62 -24.47 3.32
C VAL A 381 -16.33 -23.18 3.72
N PRO A 382 -16.82 -22.38 2.75
CA PRO A 382 -17.59 -21.18 3.06
C PRO A 382 -18.95 -21.56 3.67
N ASP A 383 -19.43 -20.74 4.61
CA ASP A 383 -20.76 -20.86 5.26
C ASP A 383 -21.39 -19.46 5.40
N ASP A 384 -22.10 -19.00 4.36
CA ASP A 384 -22.60 -17.62 4.21
C ASP A 384 -21.49 -16.56 4.37
N ARG A 385 -21.45 -15.85 5.51
CA ARG A 385 -20.42 -14.83 5.84
C ARG A 385 -19.28 -15.39 6.70
N ASP A 386 -19.38 -16.65 7.07
CA ASP A 386 -18.46 -17.38 7.93
C ASP A 386 -17.74 -18.46 7.12
N MET A 387 -16.85 -19.20 7.78
CA MET A 387 -16.24 -20.40 7.22
C MET A 387 -16.19 -21.53 8.24
N LEU A 388 -16.43 -22.75 7.78
CA LEU A 388 -16.29 -23.96 8.58
C LEU A 388 -14.90 -24.56 8.34
N ILE A 389 -14.05 -24.46 9.35
CA ILE A 389 -12.70 -25.01 9.34
C ILE A 389 -12.71 -26.37 10.03
N THR A 390 -12.18 -27.38 9.35
CA THR A 390 -11.92 -28.71 9.92
C THR A 390 -10.42 -28.83 10.21
N PHE A 391 -10.05 -29.17 11.44
CA PHE A 391 -8.66 -29.30 11.88
C PHE A 391 -8.19 -30.75 11.96
N ALA A 392 -6.88 -30.95 11.89
CA ALA A 392 -6.26 -32.26 12.04
C ALA A 392 -6.39 -32.78 13.49
N ASP A 393 -6.19 -31.88 14.46
CA ASP A 393 -6.21 -32.18 15.88
C ASP A 393 -7.53 -31.78 16.53
N PRO A 394 -7.92 -32.41 17.66
CA PRO A 394 -9.10 -31.98 18.40
C PRO A 394 -8.98 -30.55 18.90
N VAL A 395 -10.02 -29.75 18.67
CA VAL A 395 -10.20 -28.39 19.17
C VAL A 395 -10.35 -28.44 20.70
N PRO A 396 -9.57 -27.67 21.47
CA PRO A 396 -9.63 -27.69 22.94
C PRO A 396 -11.00 -27.34 23.53
N GLU A 397 -11.24 -27.75 24.78
CA GLU A 397 -12.49 -27.45 25.51
C GLU A 397 -12.61 -25.98 25.90
N TRP A 398 -11.50 -25.26 26.05
CA TRP A 398 -11.50 -23.84 26.42
C TRP A 398 -11.95 -22.91 25.29
N VAL A 399 -12.00 -23.39 24.05
CA VAL A 399 -12.38 -22.56 22.89
C VAL A 399 -13.87 -22.19 22.98
N HIS A 400 -14.16 -20.89 22.86
CA HIS A 400 -15.51 -20.33 22.94
C HIS A 400 -15.75 -19.30 21.82
N GLU A 401 -16.94 -18.70 21.80
CA GLU A 401 -17.26 -17.61 20.88
C GLU A 401 -16.24 -16.46 21.05
N LYS A 402 -15.79 -15.87 19.95
CA LYS A 402 -14.79 -14.80 19.86
C LYS A 402 -13.37 -15.19 20.27
N THR A 403 -13.08 -16.46 20.51
CA THR A 403 -11.68 -16.93 20.58
C THR A 403 -10.94 -16.48 19.31
N PRO A 404 -9.81 -15.76 19.43
CA PRO A 404 -9.05 -15.30 18.27
C PRO A 404 -8.41 -16.47 17.51
N VAL A 405 -8.53 -16.43 16.20
CA VAL A 405 -7.99 -17.41 15.25
C VAL A 405 -7.01 -16.68 14.33
N GLU A 406 -5.77 -17.14 14.25
CA GLU A 406 -4.72 -16.53 13.44
C GLU A 406 -4.25 -17.51 12.35
N PRO A 407 -4.73 -17.33 11.11
CA PRO A 407 -4.23 -18.09 9.97
C PRO A 407 -2.77 -17.72 9.68
N GLN A 408 -1.87 -18.68 9.87
CA GLN A 408 -0.43 -18.43 9.69
C GLN A 408 -0.05 -18.22 8.21
N GLU A 409 -0.89 -18.66 7.27
CA GLU A 409 -0.69 -18.43 5.84
C GLU A 409 -0.90 -16.97 5.40
N TRP A 410 -1.41 -16.11 6.29
CA TRP A 410 -1.64 -14.69 6.05
C TRP A 410 -0.62 -13.79 6.75
N LEU A 411 0.47 -14.39 7.24
CA LEU A 411 1.60 -13.69 7.84
C LEU A 411 2.85 -13.92 6.98
N PRO A 412 3.68 -12.89 6.74
CA PRO A 412 4.95 -13.07 6.05
C PRO A 412 5.97 -13.77 6.95
N ASP A 413 6.90 -14.48 6.31
CA ASP A 413 8.04 -15.10 6.98
C ASP A 413 9.00 -14.02 7.52
N SER A 414 9.15 -12.91 6.79
CA SER A 414 9.98 -11.75 7.14
C SER A 414 9.53 -10.49 6.43
N PHE A 415 9.65 -9.34 7.09
CA PHE A 415 9.35 -8.02 6.51
C PHE A 415 10.49 -7.04 6.71
N HIS A 416 11.15 -6.61 5.64
CA HIS A 416 12.31 -5.73 5.74
C HIS A 416 12.03 -4.38 5.07
N ILE A 417 12.31 -3.30 5.80
CA ILE A 417 12.30 -1.92 5.30
C ILE A 417 13.72 -1.37 5.39
N THR A 418 14.33 -1.04 4.27
CA THR A 418 15.70 -0.53 4.21
C THR A 418 15.79 0.75 3.38
N ASN A 419 16.74 1.64 3.73
CA ASN A 419 17.12 2.80 2.92
C ASN A 419 15.94 3.73 2.57
N SER A 420 14.97 3.88 3.47
CA SER A 420 13.66 4.47 3.15
C SER A 420 13.39 5.79 3.87
N VAL A 421 12.44 6.57 3.37
CA VAL A 421 12.02 7.87 3.90
C VAL A 421 10.50 7.88 4.08
N TYR A 422 10.05 8.19 5.29
CA TYR A 422 8.65 8.39 5.66
C TYR A 422 8.50 9.79 6.23
N ARG A 423 7.90 10.68 5.45
CA ARG A 423 7.76 12.09 5.82
C ARG A 423 6.31 12.56 5.71
N SER A 424 5.84 13.34 6.68
CA SER A 424 4.51 13.97 6.59
C SER A 424 3.41 12.97 6.24
N THR A 425 3.29 11.89 7.03
CA THR A 425 2.17 10.95 6.95
C THR A 425 1.06 11.34 7.93
N GLY A 426 -0.19 11.22 7.49
CA GLY A 426 -1.39 11.62 8.23
C GLY A 426 -1.68 10.79 9.48
N ARG A 427 -0.95 9.69 9.67
CA ARG A 427 -0.93 8.86 10.87
C ARG A 427 0.48 8.30 11.07
N PHE A 428 0.71 7.01 10.86
CA PHE A 428 2.03 6.41 11.07
C PHE A 428 2.89 6.48 9.82
N GLY A 429 4.21 6.64 9.97
CA GLY A 429 5.12 6.31 8.86
C GLY A 429 4.94 4.84 8.46
N VAL A 430 5.03 3.95 9.46
CA VAL A 430 4.81 2.50 9.34
C VAL A 430 3.85 2.01 10.42
N LEU A 431 2.75 1.38 10.01
CA LEU A 431 1.86 0.59 10.86
C LEU A 431 2.22 -0.89 10.73
N LEU A 432 2.97 -1.39 11.71
CA LEU A 432 3.61 -2.70 11.71
C LEU A 432 2.81 -3.73 12.49
N LYS A 433 2.21 -4.69 11.79
CA LYS A 433 1.57 -5.87 12.38
C LYS A 433 2.19 -7.16 11.83
N SER A 434 3.52 -7.22 11.80
CA SER A 434 4.31 -8.33 11.23
C SER A 434 5.56 -8.63 12.07
N SER A 435 5.77 -9.91 12.36
CA SER A 435 6.96 -10.45 13.04
C SER A 435 8.16 -10.61 12.10
N ASN A 436 9.34 -10.89 12.65
CA ASN A 436 10.59 -11.06 11.92
C ASN A 436 10.89 -9.85 11.02
N THR A 437 10.82 -8.67 11.64
CA THR A 437 10.91 -7.40 10.93
C THR A 437 12.26 -6.74 11.15
N LEU A 438 12.87 -6.24 10.08
CA LEU A 438 14.05 -5.36 10.14
C LEU A 438 13.70 -4.00 9.53
N ILE A 439 13.86 -2.93 10.29
CA ILE A 439 13.78 -1.55 9.81
C ILE A 439 15.16 -0.93 9.97
N GLU A 440 15.82 -0.66 8.86
CA GLU A 440 17.21 -0.20 8.86
C GLU A 440 17.46 1.00 7.93
N ASN A 441 18.38 1.88 8.35
CA ASN A 441 18.88 2.99 7.55
C ASN A 441 17.75 3.85 6.94
N SER A 442 16.76 4.21 7.77
CA SER A 442 15.56 4.90 7.30
C SER A 442 15.29 6.19 8.09
N LEU A 443 14.64 7.15 7.45
CA LEU A 443 14.24 8.44 8.03
C LEU A 443 12.73 8.46 8.29
N PHE A 444 12.34 8.84 9.49
CA PHE A 444 10.96 9.12 9.89
C PHE A 444 10.88 10.58 10.36
N GLU A 445 10.18 11.42 9.60
CA GLU A 445 10.15 12.87 9.85
C GLU A 445 8.75 13.48 9.75
N ASN A 446 8.35 14.28 10.74
CA ASN A 446 7.07 15.00 10.72
C ASN A 446 5.84 14.09 10.52
N ASN A 447 5.82 12.91 11.14
CA ASN A 447 4.65 12.01 11.15
C ASN A 447 3.85 12.18 12.44
N VAL A 448 2.62 11.66 12.52
CA VAL A 448 1.89 11.62 13.81
C VAL A 448 2.62 10.69 14.78
N ALA A 449 3.14 9.57 14.28
CA ALA A 449 4.23 8.84 14.89
C ALA A 449 5.05 8.17 13.78
N GLY A 450 6.34 7.94 13.99
CA GLY A 450 7.21 7.31 13.00
C GLY A 450 6.77 5.87 12.74
N ILE A 451 6.68 5.06 13.79
CA ILE A 451 6.33 3.64 13.72
C ILE A 451 5.31 3.31 14.81
N HIS A 452 4.28 2.53 14.47
CA HIS A 452 3.42 1.86 15.44
C HIS A 452 3.53 0.34 15.28
N ILE A 453 3.70 -0.39 16.39
CA ILE A 453 3.85 -1.84 16.44
C ILE A 453 2.76 -2.42 17.33
N GLY A 454 1.92 -3.29 16.77
CA GLY A 454 0.87 -3.96 17.53
C GLY A 454 -0.33 -4.36 16.69
N GLY A 455 -0.94 -5.49 17.03
CA GLY A 455 -2.17 -5.97 16.42
C GLY A 455 -3.38 -5.13 16.83
N GLU A 456 -4.50 -5.29 16.12
CA GLU A 456 -5.77 -4.66 16.49
C GLU A 456 -6.89 -5.70 16.53
N TRP A 457 -7.51 -5.82 17.71
CA TRP A 457 -8.70 -6.62 17.94
C TRP A 457 -9.79 -5.70 18.48
N SER A 458 -10.49 -5.04 17.57
CA SER A 458 -11.62 -4.14 17.88
C SER A 458 -12.90 -4.72 17.30
N TRP A 459 -13.70 -5.37 18.14
CA TRP A 459 -14.92 -6.05 17.70
C TRP A 459 -15.90 -5.09 17.01
N GLY A 460 -16.42 -5.50 15.84
CA GLY A 460 -17.26 -4.65 15.00
C GLY A 460 -16.50 -3.59 14.19
N TYR A 461 -15.17 -3.62 14.19
CA TYR A 461 -14.31 -2.73 13.43
C TYR A 461 -13.12 -3.47 12.81
N TRP A 462 -11.88 -3.18 13.21
CA TRP A 462 -10.67 -3.81 12.67
C TRP A 462 -10.25 -5.06 13.47
N LEU A 463 -10.01 -6.15 12.74
CA LEU A 463 -9.45 -7.41 13.24
C LEU A 463 -8.15 -7.68 12.46
N GLU A 464 -7.12 -6.88 12.72
CA GLU A 464 -5.87 -6.88 11.96
C GLU A 464 -4.74 -7.52 12.78
N SER A 465 -4.27 -8.69 12.32
CA SER A 465 -3.20 -9.48 12.96
C SER A 465 -1.82 -9.07 12.45
N THR A 466 -0.72 -9.33 13.14
CA THR A 466 -0.54 -10.09 14.39
C THR A 466 -0.03 -9.19 15.54
N ASN A 467 0.23 -9.77 16.72
CA ASN A 467 1.08 -9.17 17.76
C ASN A 467 2.56 -9.44 17.42
N PRO A 468 3.34 -8.45 16.96
CA PRO A 468 4.65 -8.71 16.38
C PRO A 468 5.70 -9.25 17.36
N GLN A 469 6.56 -10.13 16.86
CA GLN A 469 7.73 -10.66 17.56
C GLN A 469 8.98 -10.54 16.69
N HIS A 470 10.17 -10.45 17.30
CA HIS A 470 11.45 -10.37 16.59
C HIS A 470 11.51 -9.16 15.65
N VAL A 471 11.45 -7.95 16.22
CA VAL A 471 11.53 -6.69 15.47
C VAL A 471 12.84 -5.98 15.80
N GLU A 472 13.64 -5.68 14.80
CA GLU A 472 14.89 -4.92 14.93
C GLU A 472 14.77 -3.58 14.19
N ILE A 473 15.01 -2.48 14.90
CA ILE A 473 15.00 -1.12 14.39
C ILE A 473 16.37 -0.51 14.66
N ARG A 474 17.14 -0.30 13.60
CA ARG A 474 18.52 0.18 13.75
C ARG A 474 18.99 1.14 12.69
N ASN A 475 19.98 1.97 13.03
CA ASN A 475 20.56 2.94 12.10
C ASN A 475 19.52 3.90 11.49
N CYS A 476 18.38 4.11 12.14
CA CYS A 476 17.32 5.00 11.67
C CYS A 476 17.43 6.39 12.30
N THR A 477 16.84 7.38 11.64
CA THR A 477 16.67 8.73 12.17
C THR A 477 15.19 9.02 12.38
N PHE A 478 14.83 9.41 13.59
CA PHE A 478 13.51 9.90 13.97
C PHE A 478 13.62 11.38 14.30
N ARG A 479 12.87 12.22 13.59
CA ARG A 479 12.86 13.66 13.80
C ARG A 479 11.44 14.21 13.79
N ASP A 480 11.10 14.98 14.82
CA ASP A 480 9.88 15.82 14.80
C ASP A 480 8.59 15.00 14.57
N ASN A 481 8.49 13.77 15.09
CA ASN A 481 7.32 12.89 14.92
C ASN A 481 6.24 13.17 15.96
N HIS A 482 5.60 14.33 15.81
CA HIS A 482 4.50 14.77 16.66
C HIS A 482 3.45 15.59 15.87
N LEU A 483 3.25 15.24 14.60
CA LEU A 483 2.28 15.91 13.73
C LEU A 483 0.88 15.87 14.37
N GLU A 484 0.23 17.01 14.46
CA GLU A 484 -1.06 17.12 15.12
C GLU A 484 -2.18 16.49 14.28
N MET A 485 -2.90 15.53 14.87
CA MET A 485 -4.09 14.89 14.29
C MET A 485 -5.32 15.18 15.14
N ARG A 486 -6.42 15.66 14.53
CA ARG A 486 -7.60 16.13 15.29
C ARG A 486 -8.82 15.22 15.30
N PHE A 487 -9.12 14.53 14.20
CA PHE A 487 -10.28 13.65 14.09
C PHE A 487 -9.90 12.17 14.18
N ALA A 488 -10.76 11.37 14.82
CA ALA A 488 -10.70 9.91 14.93
C ALA A 488 -9.34 9.32 15.35
N GLY A 489 -8.58 10.02 16.17
CA GLY A 489 -7.39 9.45 16.78
C GLY A 489 -6.90 10.20 17.99
N GLN A 490 -6.02 9.54 18.73
CA GLN A 490 -5.34 10.12 19.87
C GLN A 490 -4.10 10.85 19.37
N ARG A 491 -3.74 11.96 20.02
CA ARG A 491 -2.43 12.56 19.82
C ARG A 491 -1.39 11.49 20.16
N MET A 492 -0.65 11.05 19.15
CA MET A 492 0.55 10.26 19.34
C MET A 492 1.68 11.28 19.34
N ASP A 493 2.40 11.38 20.43
CA ASP A 493 3.48 12.35 20.62
C ASP A 493 4.78 11.57 20.87
N MET A 494 5.09 10.68 19.94
CA MET A 494 6.17 9.72 20.08
C MET A 494 6.70 9.25 18.73
N ALA A 495 8.01 9.01 18.64
CA ALA A 495 8.63 8.47 17.43
C ALA A 495 8.24 7.01 17.19
N ILE A 496 8.27 6.16 18.23
CA ILE A 496 7.90 4.75 18.14
C ILE A 496 6.84 4.42 19.21
N SER A 497 5.74 3.81 18.79
CA SER A 497 4.67 3.34 19.66
C SER A 497 4.57 1.82 19.61
N ILE A 498 4.70 1.15 20.76
CA ILE A 498 4.52 -0.29 20.89
C ILE A 498 3.29 -0.53 21.76
N ALA A 499 2.18 -0.93 21.15
CA ALA A 499 0.92 -1.17 21.84
C ALA A 499 -0.07 -1.93 20.95
N SER A 500 -0.51 -3.13 21.34
CA SER A 500 -1.60 -3.82 20.64
C SER A 500 -2.96 -3.29 21.09
N TRP A 501 -3.81 -2.88 20.15
CA TRP A 501 -5.15 -2.38 20.40
C TRP A 501 -6.16 -3.51 20.52
N THR A 502 -6.02 -4.27 21.61
CA THR A 502 -6.84 -5.46 21.93
C THR A 502 -7.87 -5.17 23.02
N ASN A 503 -8.27 -3.91 23.22
CA ASN A 503 -9.34 -3.59 24.15
C ASN A 503 -10.72 -3.89 23.52
N PRO A 504 -11.45 -4.93 23.97
CA PRO A 504 -12.68 -5.34 23.32
C PRO A 504 -13.81 -4.30 23.43
N ASP A 505 -13.74 -3.42 24.44
CA ASP A 505 -14.78 -2.43 24.76
C ASP A 505 -14.44 -1.02 24.27
N LYS A 506 -13.22 -0.79 23.76
CA LYS A 506 -12.75 0.54 23.37
C LYS A 506 -11.93 0.48 22.08
N LEU A 507 -12.53 0.95 20.99
CA LEU A 507 -11.88 1.06 19.69
C LEU A 507 -10.52 1.80 19.76
N GLY A 508 -9.49 1.21 19.14
CA GLY A 508 -8.18 1.83 18.99
C GLY A 508 -7.45 2.11 20.31
N LYS A 509 -7.73 1.31 21.35
CA LYS A 509 -7.05 1.42 22.64
C LYS A 509 -6.35 0.12 23.02
N PRO A 510 -5.15 0.21 23.62
CA PRO A 510 -4.51 -0.95 24.18
C PRO A 510 -5.30 -1.53 25.34
N SER A 511 -5.14 -2.83 25.57
CA SER A 511 -5.60 -3.45 26.80
C SER A 511 -4.80 -2.91 27.98
N GLU A 512 -5.47 -2.66 29.11
CA GLU A 512 -4.85 -2.16 30.33
C GLU A 512 -4.36 -3.30 31.26
N VAL A 513 -4.59 -4.56 30.85
CA VAL A 513 -4.32 -5.75 31.68
C VAL A 513 -3.50 -6.83 30.98
N LEU A 514 -3.47 -6.85 29.63
CA LEU A 514 -2.69 -7.83 28.89
C LEU A 514 -1.21 -7.44 28.87
N SER A 515 -0.32 -8.39 29.16
CA SER A 515 1.13 -8.16 29.21
C SER A 515 1.86 -9.05 28.21
N GLY A 516 3.02 -8.58 27.74
CA GLY A 516 3.93 -9.37 26.91
C GLY A 516 3.31 -9.90 25.61
N LEU A 517 2.50 -9.12 24.92
CA LEU A 517 1.92 -9.50 23.62
C LEU A 517 2.97 -9.38 22.51
N MET A 518 3.69 -8.25 22.44
CA MET A 518 4.83 -8.07 21.54
C MET A 518 6.13 -8.41 22.27
N ARG A 519 7.03 -9.15 21.62
CA ARG A 519 8.28 -9.66 22.25
C ARG A 519 9.50 -9.61 21.35
N ASP A 520 10.69 -9.58 21.95
CA ASP A 520 11.98 -9.49 21.25
C ASP A 520 12.02 -8.29 20.30
N ILE A 521 11.89 -7.10 20.89
CA ILE A 521 11.95 -5.83 20.17
C ILE A 521 13.28 -5.15 20.48
N ARG A 522 14.06 -4.88 19.44
CA ARG A 522 15.41 -4.33 19.53
C ARG A 522 15.47 -2.99 18.84
N ILE A 523 15.81 -1.95 19.58
CA ILE A 523 15.87 -0.55 19.10
C ILE A 523 17.24 0.00 19.44
N HIS A 524 18.13 0.09 18.46
CA HIS A 524 19.52 0.48 18.71
C HIS A 524 20.20 1.22 17.57
N ASP A 525 21.29 1.92 17.88
CA ASP A 525 22.06 2.68 16.88
C ASP A 525 21.22 3.74 16.12
N ASN A 526 20.11 4.19 16.70
CA ASN A 526 19.24 5.18 16.08
C ASN A 526 19.57 6.60 16.56
N LEU A 527 19.21 7.60 15.75
CA LEU A 527 19.16 8.99 16.15
C LEU A 527 17.72 9.41 16.40
N PHE A 528 17.43 9.89 17.60
CA PHE A 528 16.19 10.60 17.94
C PHE A 528 16.51 12.09 18.11
N GLU A 529 15.77 12.95 17.41
CA GLU A 529 16.00 14.40 17.40
C GLU A 529 14.68 15.17 17.49
N ASN A 530 14.55 16.05 18.48
CA ASN A 530 13.36 16.88 18.70
C ASN A 530 12.06 16.04 18.86
N GLU A 531 12.13 14.96 19.64
CA GLU A 531 10.98 14.09 19.94
C GLU A 531 10.49 14.34 21.36
N SER A 532 9.17 14.43 21.56
CA SER A 532 8.62 14.48 22.93
C SER A 532 8.89 13.15 23.64
N ILE A 533 8.59 12.03 22.99
CA ILE A 533 8.89 10.68 23.48
C ILE A 533 9.58 9.89 22.37
N CYS A 534 10.75 9.29 22.65
CA CYS A 534 11.41 8.46 21.64
C CYS A 534 10.64 7.15 21.45
N VAL A 535 10.36 6.40 22.52
CA VAL A 535 9.62 5.14 22.46
C VAL A 535 8.59 5.04 23.58
N SER A 536 7.36 4.64 23.25
CA SER A 536 6.30 4.33 24.21
C SER A 536 6.02 2.82 24.21
N LEU A 537 6.01 2.22 25.39
CA LEU A 537 5.94 0.77 25.61
C LEU A 537 4.68 0.38 26.39
N LYS A 538 3.83 -0.45 25.78
CA LYS A 538 2.64 -1.07 26.37
C LYS A 538 2.45 -2.49 25.82
N ASN A 539 1.87 -3.38 26.62
CA ASN A 539 1.57 -4.77 26.23
C ASN A 539 2.77 -5.51 25.60
N CYS A 540 4.00 -5.26 26.05
CA CYS A 540 5.19 -5.87 25.46
C CYS A 540 6.13 -6.43 26.52
N SER A 541 6.98 -7.37 26.14
CA SER A 541 8.07 -7.85 26.98
C SER A 541 9.35 -7.98 26.17
N ASP A 542 10.49 -8.08 26.85
CA ASP A 542 11.76 -8.38 26.20
C ASP A 542 12.09 -7.32 25.15
N VAL A 543 12.25 -6.08 25.64
CA VAL A 543 12.56 -4.90 24.81
C VAL A 543 13.98 -4.46 25.10
N TRP A 544 14.83 -4.39 24.08
CA TRP A 544 16.20 -3.90 24.17
C TRP A 544 16.31 -2.52 23.55
N PHE A 545 16.73 -1.52 24.32
CA PHE A 545 16.94 -0.14 23.88
C PHE A 545 18.37 0.32 24.25
N TRP A 546 19.29 0.33 23.28
CA TRP A 546 20.72 0.61 23.55
C TRP A 546 21.41 1.35 22.41
N ASN A 547 22.52 2.02 22.71
CA ASN A 547 23.34 2.78 21.75
C ASN A 547 22.58 3.78 20.84
N ASN A 548 21.43 4.27 21.29
CA ASN A 548 20.69 5.33 20.59
C ASN A 548 21.26 6.70 20.96
N THR A 549 21.38 7.59 19.98
CA THR A 549 21.70 9.00 20.19
C THR A 549 20.41 9.79 20.36
N ILE A 550 20.28 10.51 21.47
CA ILE A 550 19.08 11.29 21.80
C ILE A 550 19.45 12.78 21.86
N LYS A 551 18.82 13.61 21.04
CA LYS A 551 19.07 15.06 20.94
C LYS A 551 17.79 15.85 21.09
N ASN A 552 17.73 16.73 22.08
CA ASN A 552 16.57 17.59 22.35
C ASN A 552 15.25 16.81 22.48
N CYS A 553 15.30 15.62 23.07
CA CYS A 553 14.09 14.84 23.35
C CYS A 553 13.72 14.95 24.83
N GLU A 554 12.43 14.94 25.15
CA GLU A 554 11.97 15.08 26.54
C GLU A 554 12.06 13.76 27.30
N THR A 555 11.60 12.66 26.68
CA THR A 555 11.58 11.32 27.27
C THR A 555 12.18 10.28 26.32
N ASP A 556 13.06 9.42 26.82
CA ASP A 556 13.59 8.30 26.03
C ASP A 556 12.58 7.15 25.94
N LEU A 557 12.15 6.61 27.08
CA LEU A 557 11.19 5.51 27.18
C LEU A 557 10.01 5.91 28.08
N LEU A 558 8.82 5.94 27.51
CA LEU A 558 7.56 6.00 28.28
C LEU A 558 7.07 4.56 28.50
N ILE A 559 7.09 4.08 29.74
CA ILE A 559 6.81 2.68 30.07
C ILE A 559 5.50 2.56 30.83
N ASP A 560 4.58 1.73 30.34
CA ASP A 560 3.44 1.26 31.13
C ASP A 560 3.85 0.06 31.98
N GLY A 561 4.18 0.33 33.25
CA GLY A 561 4.64 -0.68 34.19
C GLY A 561 3.62 -1.75 34.58
N LYS A 562 2.37 -1.68 34.13
CA LYS A 562 1.37 -2.74 34.36
C LYS A 562 1.40 -3.83 33.30
N THR A 563 1.80 -3.48 32.08
CA THR A 563 1.65 -4.32 30.89
C THR A 563 2.97 -4.53 30.14
N THR A 564 4.07 -4.03 30.71
CA THR A 564 5.41 -4.07 30.12
C THR A 564 6.41 -4.75 31.04
N GLU A 565 7.17 -5.70 30.50
CA GLU A 565 8.13 -6.53 31.25
C GLU A 565 9.50 -6.58 30.56
N ASN A 566 10.56 -6.91 31.30
CA ASN A 566 11.91 -7.19 30.79
C ASN A 566 12.48 -6.14 29.82
N ILE A 567 12.65 -4.90 30.29
CA ILE A 567 13.29 -3.83 29.51
C ILE A 567 14.80 -3.81 29.75
N ASN A 568 15.57 -4.02 28.69
CA ASN A 568 17.02 -4.10 28.71
C ASN A 568 17.65 -2.86 28.05
N ARG A 569 18.66 -2.28 28.70
CA ARG A 569 19.40 -1.11 28.17
C ARG A 569 20.79 -1.45 27.61
N SER A 570 21.07 -2.74 27.44
CA SER A 570 22.34 -3.25 26.92
C SER A 570 22.09 -4.43 25.99
N ALA A 571 22.94 -4.64 25.00
CA ALA A 571 22.85 -5.71 24.00
C ALA A 571 22.99 -7.17 24.54
N LYS A 572 23.01 -7.37 25.86
CA LYS A 572 23.25 -8.68 26.48
C LYS A 572 22.00 -9.56 26.50
#